data_AF-A0A151RZK5-F1
#
_entry.id   AF-A0A151RZK5-F1
#
_cell.length_a   1.000
_cell.length_b   1.000
_cell.length_c   1.000
_cell.angle_alpha   90.00
_cell.angle_beta   90.00
_cell.angle_gamma   90.00
#
_symmetry.space_group_name_H-M   'P 1'
#
loop_
_entity.id
_entity.type
_entity.pdbx_description
1 polymer ?
#
loop_
_entity_poly.entity_id
_entity_poly.type
_entity_poly.pdbx_seq_one_letter_code
_entity_poly.pdbx_strand_id
1 'polypeptide(L)'
;MRSCLKSFGLWEYVDQDKEVPPLRANPTIAQMKQHEEETLKKEKVVSCLHSALTDDVFISIMYLETAKQIWDELNEQYVGDEHVRSIKLLTLKREFEMLKMKESE
;
A
#
# COMPACT_ATOMS: atom_id res chain seq x y z
N MET A 1 1.16 -4.11 -7.15
CA MET A 1 1.90 -2.85 -6.85
C MET A 1 3.27 -3.09 -6.17
N ARG A 2 3.38 -3.86 -5.06
CA ARG A 2 4.67 -4.09 -4.36
C ARG A 2 5.86 -4.47 -5.25
N SER A 3 5.68 -5.45 -6.14
CA SER A 3 6.75 -5.88 -7.07
C SER A 3 7.22 -4.75 -7.99
N CYS A 4 6.28 -3.92 -8.47
CA CYS A 4 6.56 -2.76 -9.32
C CYS A 4 7.37 -1.68 -8.58
N LEU A 5 6.99 -1.36 -7.33
CA LEU A 5 7.75 -0.42 -6.50
C LEU A 5 9.17 -0.94 -6.21
N LYS A 6 9.32 -2.26 -5.98
CA LYS A 6 10.64 -2.88 -5.80
C LYS A 6 11.51 -2.77 -7.06
N SER A 7 10.96 -2.98 -8.26
CA SER A 7 11.73 -2.83 -9.50
C SER A 7 12.22 -1.41 -9.75
N PHE A 8 11.53 -0.40 -9.20
CA PHE A 8 11.97 1.00 -9.26
C PHE A 8 12.84 1.43 -8.08
N GLY A 9 13.14 0.54 -7.13
CA GLY A 9 13.88 0.90 -5.90
C GLY A 9 13.10 1.84 -4.97
N LEU A 10 11.77 1.89 -5.08
CA LEU A 10 10.90 2.82 -4.35
C LEU A 10 10.23 2.18 -3.12
N TRP A 11 10.36 0.85 -2.94
CA TRP A 11 9.66 0.13 -1.86
C TRP A 11 10.03 0.62 -0.45
N GLU A 12 11.27 1.08 -0.25
CA GLU A 12 11.74 1.56 1.06
C GLU A 12 10.92 2.74 1.60
N TYR A 13 10.36 3.59 0.73
CA TYR A 13 9.54 4.73 1.14
C TYR A 13 8.19 4.33 1.72
N VAL A 14 7.69 3.16 1.33
CA VAL A 14 6.47 2.58 1.90
C VAL A 14 6.80 1.79 3.17
N ASP A 15 7.80 0.90 3.07
CA ASP A 15 8.15 -0.06 4.13
C ASP A 15 8.57 0.63 5.44
N GLN A 16 9.41 1.66 5.31
CA GLN A 16 10.01 2.36 6.46
C GLN A 16 9.31 3.66 6.81
N ASP A 17 8.26 4.04 6.07
CA ASP A 17 7.69 5.38 6.13
C ASP A 17 8.78 6.47 5.98
N LYS A 18 9.58 6.34 4.92
CA LYS A 18 10.83 7.09 4.79
C LYS A 18 10.54 8.58 4.63
N GLU A 19 10.79 9.32 5.70
CA GLU A 19 10.77 10.77 5.70
C GLU A 19 12.07 11.35 5.14
N VAL A 20 11.96 12.48 4.42
CA VAL A 20 13.13 13.23 3.95
C VAL A 20 13.41 14.32 4.99
N PRO A 21 14.54 14.24 5.72
CA PRO A 21 14.87 15.24 6.72
C PRO A 21 15.09 16.61 6.08
N PRO A 22 14.76 17.71 6.78
CA PRO A 22 15.03 19.04 6.26
C PRO A 22 16.52 19.26 6.04
N LEU A 23 16.86 20.08 5.05
CA LEU A 23 18.22 20.52 4.83
C LEU A 23 18.79 21.21 6.08
N ARG A 24 20.06 20.96 6.37
CA ARG A 24 20.81 21.69 7.40
C ARG A 24 20.96 23.17 7.02
N ALA A 25 21.30 24.02 7.99
CA ALA A 25 21.40 25.49 7.78
C ALA A 25 22.36 25.93 6.65
N ASN A 26 23.42 25.16 6.36
CA ASN A 26 24.39 25.44 5.30
C ASN A 26 24.66 24.16 4.47
N PRO A 27 23.76 23.78 3.55
CA PRO A 27 23.93 22.60 2.74
C PRO A 27 24.95 22.84 1.62
N THR A 28 25.69 21.81 1.24
CA THR A 28 26.48 21.85 0.00
C THR A 28 25.57 21.64 -1.21
N ILE A 29 26.03 22.02 -2.40
CA ILE A 29 25.28 21.76 -3.66
C ILE A 29 24.95 20.27 -3.80
N ALA A 30 25.87 19.38 -3.42
CA ALA A 30 25.64 17.93 -3.44
C ALA A 30 24.52 17.50 -2.48
N GLN A 31 24.45 18.10 -1.30
CA GLN A 31 23.39 17.82 -0.32
C GLN A 31 22.02 18.34 -0.78
N MET A 32 21.98 19.50 -1.42
CA MET A 32 20.74 20.05 -2.00
C MET A 32 20.20 19.12 -3.10
N LYS A 33 21.07 18.69 -4.02
CA LYS A 33 20.69 17.73 -5.08
C LYS A 33 20.20 16.41 -4.52
N GLN A 34 20.90 15.85 -3.54
CA GLN A 34 20.47 14.60 -2.91
C GLN A 34 19.11 14.75 -2.23
N HIS A 35 18.87 15.85 -1.52
CA HIS A 35 17.57 16.10 -0.89
C HIS A 35 16.46 16.20 -1.94
N GLU A 36 16.66 16.94 -3.02
CA GLU A 36 15.70 17.06 -4.12
C GLU A 36 15.39 15.70 -4.76
N GLU A 37 16.42 14.87 -5.00
CA GLU A 37 16.24 13.51 -5.52
C GLU A 37 15.43 12.61 -4.57
N GLU A 38 15.68 12.69 -3.27
CA GLU A 38 14.95 11.91 -2.26
C GLU A 38 13.49 12.39 -2.13
N THR A 39 13.25 13.71 -2.16
CA THR A 39 11.90 14.29 -2.19
C THR A 39 11.14 13.82 -3.42
N LEU A 40 11.76 13.90 -4.60
CA LEU A 40 11.14 13.47 -5.85
C LEU A 40 10.80 11.97 -5.83
N LYS A 41 11.68 11.12 -5.28
CA LYS A 41 11.39 9.68 -5.12
C LYS A 41 10.19 9.46 -4.20
N LYS A 42 10.10 10.18 -3.07
CA LYS A 42 8.96 10.09 -2.14
C LYS A 42 7.65 10.43 -2.84
N GLU A 43 7.59 11.55 -3.55
CA GLU A 43 6.41 11.98 -4.32
C GLU A 43 6.07 11.01 -5.48
N LYS A 44 7.10 10.45 -6.12
CA LYS A 44 6.93 9.46 -7.18
C LYS A 44 6.27 8.18 -6.66
N VAL A 45 6.56 7.76 -5.43
CA VAL A 45 5.89 6.59 -4.83
C VAL A 45 4.39 6.82 -4.71
N VAL A 46 4.00 7.97 -4.17
CA VAL A 46 2.58 8.38 -4.05
C VAL A 46 1.92 8.40 -5.42
N SER A 47 2.56 9.04 -6.40
CA SER A 47 2.07 9.10 -7.78
C SER A 47 1.90 7.72 -8.41
N CYS A 48 2.86 6.81 -8.20
CA CYS A 48 2.79 5.44 -8.68
C CYS A 48 1.62 4.67 -8.04
N LEU A 49 1.37 4.85 -6.74
CA LEU A 49 0.24 4.22 -6.06
C LEU A 49 -1.07 4.73 -6.63
N HIS A 50 -1.27 6.05 -6.70
CA HIS A 50 -2.49 6.65 -7.25
C HIS A 50 -2.74 6.29 -8.71
N SER A 51 -1.68 6.25 -9.55
CA SER A 51 -1.81 5.92 -10.97
C SER A 51 -2.32 4.50 -11.25
N ALA A 52 -2.24 3.61 -10.25
CA ALA A 52 -2.67 2.23 -10.37
C ALA A 52 -4.11 2.01 -9.87
N LEU A 53 -4.81 3.07 -9.45
CA LEU A 53 -6.16 3.03 -8.92
C LEU A 53 -7.19 3.47 -9.96
N THR A 54 -8.41 2.97 -9.82
CA THR A 54 -9.58 3.53 -10.51
C THR A 54 -10.02 4.83 -9.82
N ASP A 55 -10.78 5.67 -10.53
CA ASP A 55 -11.20 6.99 -10.02
C ASP A 55 -11.97 6.90 -8.69
N ASP A 56 -12.85 5.90 -8.54
CA ASP A 56 -13.64 5.70 -7.32
C ASP A 56 -12.78 5.36 -6.10
N VAL A 57 -11.75 4.53 -6.29
CA VAL A 57 -10.81 4.14 -5.23
C VAL A 57 -9.86 5.28 -4.92
N PHE A 58 -9.40 6.00 -5.94
CA PHE A 58 -8.61 7.21 -5.73
C PHE A 58 -9.39 8.24 -4.90
N ILE A 59 -10.66 8.50 -5.25
CA ILE A 59 -11.50 9.46 -4.51
C ILE A 59 -11.69 9.05 -3.05
N SER A 60 -11.83 7.75 -2.77
CA SER A 60 -12.04 7.27 -1.41
C SER A 60 -10.81 7.41 -0.51
N ILE A 61 -9.59 7.46 -1.08
CA ILE A 61 -8.34 7.49 -0.29
C ILE A 61 -7.46 8.73 -0.53
N MET A 62 -7.87 9.68 -1.38
CA MET A 62 -7.06 10.86 -1.74
C MET A 62 -6.69 11.78 -0.56
N TYR A 63 -7.37 11.62 0.59
CA TYR A 63 -7.08 12.36 1.81
C TYR A 63 -5.84 11.82 2.56
N LEU A 64 -5.30 10.68 2.14
CA LEU A 64 -4.09 10.09 2.70
C LEU A 64 -2.85 10.73 2.05
N GLU A 65 -1.93 11.24 2.88
CA GLU A 65 -0.82 12.08 2.42
C GLU A 65 0.47 11.28 2.18
N THR A 66 0.67 10.18 2.93
CA THR A 66 1.89 9.39 2.86
C THR A 66 1.72 8.14 2.00
N ALA A 67 2.80 7.74 1.33
CA ALA A 67 2.84 6.49 0.57
C ALA A 67 2.51 5.27 1.44
N LYS A 68 2.88 5.31 2.72
CA LYS A 68 2.57 4.25 3.68
C LYS A 68 1.08 4.18 4.02
N GLN A 69 0.45 5.31 4.36
CA GLN A 69 -0.99 5.34 4.62
C GLN A 69 -1.79 4.82 3.43
N ILE A 70 -1.47 5.29 2.22
CA ILE A 70 -2.11 4.82 0.98
C ILE A 70 -1.92 3.31 0.82
N TRP A 71 -0.70 2.81 1.02
CA TRP A 71 -0.40 1.39 0.92
C TRP A 71 -1.17 0.54 1.95
N ASP A 72 -1.21 0.97 3.21
CA ASP A 72 -1.84 0.25 4.30
C ASP A 72 -3.36 0.19 4.09
N GLU A 73 -4.00 1.30 3.68
CA GLU A 73 -5.43 1.33 3.32
C GLU A 73 -5.74 0.39 2.15
N LEU A 74 -4.93 0.42 1.08
CA LEU A 74 -5.10 -0.50 -0.06
C LEU A 74 -4.90 -1.96 0.36
N ASN A 75 -3.96 -2.23 1.26
CA ASN A 75 -3.74 -3.57 1.77
C ASN A 75 -4.94 -4.02 2.63
N GLU A 76 -5.49 -3.16 3.48
CA GLU A 76 -6.69 -3.46 4.27
C GLU A 76 -7.93 -3.67 3.39
N GLN A 77 -8.15 -2.83 2.38
CA GLN A 77 -9.32 -2.95 1.50
C GLN A 77 -9.31 -4.21 0.62
N TYR A 78 -8.15 -4.55 0.03
CA TYR A 78 -8.09 -5.57 -1.03
C TYR A 78 -7.43 -6.88 -0.62
N VAL A 79 -6.46 -6.81 0.27
CA VAL A 79 -5.87 -8.00 0.88
C VAL A 79 -6.74 -8.34 2.09
N GLY A 80 -7.21 -7.38 2.86
CA GLY A 80 -7.96 -7.66 4.08
C GLY A 80 -7.08 -8.35 5.12
N ASP A 81 -7.59 -8.39 6.35
CA ASP A 81 -6.97 -9.19 7.40
C ASP A 81 -6.98 -10.68 6.97
N GLU A 82 -5.79 -11.27 6.87
CA GLU A 82 -5.60 -12.70 6.55
C GLU A 82 -6.41 -13.61 7.50
N HIS A 83 -6.60 -13.16 8.74
CA HIS A 83 -7.45 -13.80 9.73
C HIS A 83 -8.93 -13.76 9.33
N VAL A 84 -9.42 -12.59 8.89
CA VAL A 84 -10.82 -12.43 8.44
C VAL A 84 -11.09 -13.25 7.18
N ARG A 85 -10.15 -13.29 6.23
CA ARG A 85 -10.27 -14.17 5.05
C ARG A 85 -10.31 -15.65 5.44
N SER A 86 -9.45 -16.06 6.38
CA SER A 86 -9.40 -17.43 6.87
C SER A 86 -10.69 -17.84 7.59
N ILE A 87 -11.26 -16.95 8.42
CA ILE A 87 -12.55 -17.19 9.08
C ILE A 87 -13.68 -17.32 8.05
N LYS A 88 -13.76 -16.39 7.07
CA LYS A 88 -14.78 -16.47 6.00
C LYS A 88 -14.67 -17.78 5.21
N LEU A 89 -13.45 -18.21 4.88
CA LEU A 89 -13.22 -19.48 4.19
C LEU A 89 -13.67 -20.69 5.03
N LEU A 90 -13.36 -20.70 6.33
CA LEU A 90 -13.80 -21.75 7.26
C LEU A 90 -15.32 -21.81 7.38
N THR A 91 -15.99 -20.66 7.48
CA THR A 91 -17.45 -20.57 7.50
C THR A 91 -18.07 -21.15 6.22
N LEU A 92 -17.58 -20.73 5.05
CA LEU A 92 -18.05 -21.26 3.77
C LEU A 92 -17.83 -22.78 3.62
N LYS A 93 -16.70 -23.31 4.12
CA LYS A 93 -16.47 -24.76 4.13
C LYS A 93 -17.50 -25.50 4.98
N ARG A 94 -17.82 -25.00 6.17
CA ARG A 94 -18.84 -25.59 7.05
C ARG A 94 -20.23 -25.53 6.41
N GLU A 95 -20.60 -24.40 5.81
CA GLU A 95 -21.87 -24.25 5.10
C GLU A 95 -21.97 -25.23 3.93
N PHE A 96 -20.90 -25.40 3.16
CA PHE A 96 -20.84 -26.37 2.07
C PHE A 96 -20.98 -27.82 2.57
N GLU A 97 -20.26 -28.20 3.63
CA GLU A 97 -20.39 -29.53 4.24
C GLU A 97 -21.81 -29.80 4.74
N MET A 98 -22.44 -28.80 5.37
CA MET A 98 -23.82 -28.90 5.87
C MET A 98 -24.84 -29.04 4.74
N LEU A 99 -24.66 -28.31 3.64
CA LEU A 99 -25.50 -28.47 2.44
C LEU A 99 -25.38 -29.88 1.87
N LYS A 100 -24.15 -30.41 1.81
CA LYS A 100 -23.89 -31.76 1.31
C LYS A 100 -24.51 -32.85 2.18
N MET A 101 -24.51 -32.67 3.50
CA MET A 101 -25.18 -33.59 4.43
C MET A 101 -26.69 -33.62 4.22
N LYS A 102 -27.33 -32.47 4.00
CA LYS A 102 -28.78 -32.36 3.76
C LYS A 102 -29.23 -32.93 2.41
N GLU A 103 -28.35 -32.98 1.40
CA GLU A 103 -28.63 -33.66 0.13
C GLU A 103 -28.49 -35.19 0.20
N SER A 104 -27.79 -35.69 1.22
CA SER A 104 -27.54 -37.13 1.42
C SER A 104 -28.46 -37.80 2.44
N GLU A 105 -29.42 -37.06 3.01
CA GLU A 105 -30.58 -37.56 3.77
C GLU A 105 -31.79 -37.78 2.85
#